data_AF-A0A7X9PK94-F1
#
_entry.id   AF-A0A7X9PK94-F1
#
_cell.length_a   1.000
_cell.length_b   1.000
_cell.length_c   1.000
_cell.angle_alpha   90.00
_cell.angle_beta   90.00
_cell.angle_gamma   90.00
#
_symmetry.space_group_name_H-M   'P 1'
#
loop_
_entity.id
_entity.type
_entity.pdbx_description
1 polymer ?
#
loop_
_entity_poly.entity_id
_entity_poly.type
_entity_poly.pdbx_seq_one_letter_code
_entity_poly.pdbx_strand_id
1 'polypeptide(L)'
;MNLFTQYSPTHFGNDMAVFIPAKYNEFDMLLGLHKYANQSSSGFGIVTGLYNYKLSGRWESDITLNFWSQPKTFFDNTKINGGQINLSAKYNFKNNFAGYVSVSGKTKGWTISNPYLKENVSMQVGINYNLWY
;
A
#
# COMPACT_ATOMS: atom_id res chain seq x y z
N MET A 1 11.30 10.47 -15.67
CA MET A 1 10.68 10.21 -14.35
C MET A 1 9.23 9.89 -14.60
N ASN A 2 8.80 8.67 -14.30
CA ASN A 2 7.40 8.28 -14.43
C ASN A 2 6.69 8.68 -13.15
N LEU A 3 5.51 9.28 -13.27
CA LEU A 3 4.71 9.72 -12.14
C LEU A 3 3.26 9.39 -12.50
N PHE A 4 2.52 8.83 -11.55
CA PHE A 4 1.13 8.44 -11.79
C PHE A 4 0.24 8.90 -10.65
N THR A 5 -1.03 9.09 -10.97
CA THR A 5 -2.03 9.56 -10.02
C THR A 5 -3.06 8.47 -9.79
N GLN A 6 -3.66 8.47 -8.60
CA GLN A 6 -4.76 7.60 -8.25
C GLN A 6 -5.88 8.45 -7.61
N TYR A 7 -7.11 8.16 -8.02
CA TYR A 7 -8.30 8.63 -7.34
C TYR A 7 -9.05 7.41 -6.82
N SER A 8 -9.39 7.39 -5.53
CA SER A 8 -10.16 6.32 -4.92
C SER A 8 -11.34 6.91 -4.15
N PRO A 9 -12.59 6.52 -4.47
CA PRO A 9 -13.72 6.85 -3.62
C PRO A 9 -13.63 6.04 -2.31
N THR A 10 -13.90 6.69 -1.19
CA THR A 10 -13.84 6.07 0.14
C THR A 10 -15.15 6.29 0.89
N HIS A 11 -15.37 5.52 1.95
CA HIS A 11 -16.55 5.68 2.81
C HIS A 11 -16.64 7.06 3.50
N PHE A 12 -15.53 7.80 3.61
CA PHE A 12 -15.53 9.18 4.10
C PHE A 12 -15.49 10.22 2.98
N GLY A 13 -15.38 9.86 1.71
CA GLY A 13 -15.27 10.82 0.61
C GLY A 13 -14.32 10.32 -0.47
N ASN A 14 -13.08 10.83 -0.48
CA ASN A 14 -12.08 10.40 -1.45
C ASN A 14 -10.65 10.40 -0.90
N ASP A 15 -9.81 9.64 -1.58
CA ASP A 15 -8.35 9.69 -1.52
C ASP A 15 -7.81 10.02 -2.91
N MET A 16 -6.98 11.04 -3.00
CA MET A 16 -6.21 11.41 -4.18
C MET A 16 -4.73 11.25 -3.90
N ALA A 17 -4.04 10.47 -4.73
CA ALA A 17 -2.63 10.21 -4.53
C ALA A 17 -1.80 10.53 -5.78
N VAL A 18 -0.57 10.97 -5.54
CA VAL A 18 0.48 11.12 -6.55
C VAL A 18 1.62 10.20 -6.15
N PHE A 19 2.06 9.35 -7.07
CA PHE A 19 3.11 8.37 -6.87
C PHE A 19 4.32 8.63 -7.76
N ILE A 20 5.49 8.54 -7.14
CA ILE A 20 6.80 8.73 -7.73
C ILE A 20 7.56 7.41 -7.59
N PRO A 21 7.51 6.51 -8.59
CA PRO A 21 8.43 5.40 -8.67
C PRO A 21 9.85 5.92 -8.91
N ALA A 22 10.79 5.39 -8.14
CA ALA A 22 12.20 5.70 -8.26
C ALA A 22 13.01 4.40 -8.21
N LYS A 23 14.10 4.34 -8.97
CA LYS A 23 15.06 3.25 -8.88
C LYS A 23 16.37 3.80 -8.36
N TYR A 24 16.87 3.22 -7.27
CA TYR A 24 18.18 3.57 -6.70
C TYR A 24 19.01 2.30 -6.57
N ASN A 25 20.06 2.17 -7.38
CA ASN A 25 20.83 0.93 -7.53
C ASN A 25 19.92 -0.27 -7.89
N GLU A 26 19.90 -1.28 -7.01
CA GLU A 26 19.09 -2.49 -7.11
C GLU A 26 17.71 -2.37 -6.44
N PHE A 27 17.41 -1.22 -5.82
CA PHE A 27 16.16 -0.99 -5.11
C PHE A 27 15.12 -0.32 -6.01
N ASP A 28 13.98 -0.99 -6.17
CA ASP A 28 12.78 -0.39 -6.73
C ASP A 28 12.00 0.26 -5.57
N MET A 29 11.83 1.58 -5.64
CA MET A 29 11.18 2.36 -4.59
C MET A 29 9.92 3.02 -5.11
N LEU A 30 8.96 3.24 -4.21
CA LEU A 30 7.78 4.05 -4.47
C LEU A 30 7.61 5.06 -3.36
N LEU A 31 7.49 6.34 -3.70
CA LEU A 31 7.02 7.38 -2.79
C LEU A 31 5.65 7.84 -3.25
N GLY A 32 4.73 8.05 -2.33
CA GLY A 32 3.39 8.55 -2.64
C GLY A 32 2.95 9.59 -1.63
N LEU A 33 2.30 10.63 -2.13
CA LEU A 33 1.65 11.66 -1.33
C LEU A 33 0.15 11.55 -1.54
N HIS A 34 -0.59 11.48 -0.44
CA HIS A 34 -2.03 11.34 -0.43
C HIS A 34 -2.69 12.61 0.07
N LYS A 35 -3.86 12.92 -0.47
CA LYS A 35 -4.80 13.91 0.02
C LYS A 35 -6.15 13.24 0.21
N TYR A 36 -6.55 13.14 1.48
CA TYR A 36 -7.84 12.61 1.88
C TYR A 36 -8.81 13.77 2.09
N ALA A 37 -10.02 13.67 1.56
CA ALA A 37 -11.03 14.69 1.73
C ALA A 37 -12.43 14.12 1.91
N ASN A 38 -13.25 14.83 2.69
CA ASN A 38 -14.68 14.64 2.80
C ASN A 38 -15.41 15.96 2.51
N GLN A 39 -16.69 16.07 2.87
CA GLN A 39 -17.48 17.27 2.64
C GLN A 39 -16.92 18.54 3.33
N SER A 40 -16.30 18.41 4.50
CA SER A 40 -15.97 19.54 5.40
C SER A 40 -14.53 19.58 5.90
N SER A 41 -13.72 18.58 5.62
CA SER A 41 -12.39 18.36 6.19
C SER A 41 -11.46 17.70 5.18
N SER A 42 -10.17 17.95 5.34
CA SER A 42 -9.13 17.29 4.55
C SER A 42 -7.90 16.99 5.41
N GLY A 43 -7.16 15.97 4.98
CA GLY A 43 -5.91 15.58 5.56
C GLY A 43 -4.98 14.97 4.51
N PHE A 44 -3.82 14.53 4.97
CA PHE A 44 -2.74 14.09 4.10
C PHE A 44 -2.20 12.74 4.55
N GLY A 45 -1.55 12.06 3.63
CA GLY A 45 -0.76 10.89 3.94
C GLY A 45 0.48 10.80 3.11
N ILE A 46 1.37 9.92 3.53
CA ILE A 46 2.58 9.56 2.84
C ILE A 46 2.69 8.05 2.82
N VAL A 47 3.05 7.52 1.66
CA VAL A 47 3.41 6.12 1.51
C VAL A 47 4.82 6.03 0.96
N THR A 48 5.58 5.07 1.47
CA THR A 48 6.88 4.69 0.95
C THR A 48 6.98 3.19 0.89
N GLY A 49 7.62 2.66 -0.14
CA GLY A 49 7.84 1.22 -0.24
C GLY A 49 9.11 0.86 -0.99
N LEU A 50 9.64 -0.29 -0.64
CA LEU A 50 10.69 -0.99 -1.37
C LEU A 50 10.08 -2.26 -1.95
N TYR A 51 10.32 -2.49 -3.23
CA TYR A 51 9.74 -3.59 -4.01
C TYR A 51 10.85 -4.44 -4.62
N ASN A 52 10.54 -5.71 -4.85
CA ASN A 52 11.40 -6.69 -5.50
C ASN A 52 12.79 -6.82 -4.83
N TYR A 53 12.87 -6.59 -3.51
CA TYR A 53 14.14 -6.70 -2.82
C TYR A 53 14.58 -8.17 -2.80
N LYS A 54 15.72 -8.46 -3.41
CA LYS A 54 16.27 -9.81 -3.49
C LYS A 54 16.91 -10.17 -2.15
N LEU A 55 16.26 -11.02 -1.38
CA LEU A 55 16.79 -11.51 -0.10
C LEU A 55 17.92 -12.52 -0.33
N SER A 56 17.60 -13.65 -0.94
CA SER A 56 18.57 -14.68 -1.32
C SER A 56 17.96 -15.69 -2.28
N GLY A 57 18.77 -16.18 -3.23
CA GLY A 57 18.37 -17.23 -4.17
C GLY A 57 17.10 -16.86 -4.94
N ARG A 58 15.98 -17.51 -4.61
CA ARG A 58 14.69 -17.36 -5.29
C ARG A 58 13.66 -16.54 -4.49
N TRP A 59 14.08 -15.94 -3.39
CA TRP A 59 13.24 -15.13 -2.51
C TRP A 59 13.33 -13.65 -2.86
N GLU A 60 12.16 -13.03 -2.96
CA GLU A 60 11.98 -11.59 -3.07
C GLU A 60 11.05 -11.11 -1.97
N SER A 61 11.21 -9.87 -1.52
CA SER A 61 10.34 -9.27 -0.53
C SER A 61 9.99 -7.83 -0.86
N ASP A 62 8.80 -7.41 -0.45
CA ASP A 62 8.41 -6.01 -0.48
C ASP A 62 8.09 -5.54 0.94
N ILE A 63 8.37 -4.27 1.20
CA ILE A 63 7.95 -3.56 2.40
C ILE A 63 7.28 -2.26 2.01
N THR A 64 6.15 -1.95 2.62
CA THR A 64 5.46 -0.67 2.44
C THR A 64 5.07 -0.10 3.79
N LEU A 65 5.30 1.20 3.95
CA LEU A 65 4.89 2.00 5.09
C LEU A 65 3.95 3.09 4.60
N ASN A 66 2.79 3.23 5.26
CA ASN A 66 1.84 4.29 4.98
C ASN A 66 1.49 4.99 6.29
N PHE A 67 1.42 6.31 6.26
CA PHE A 67 0.98 7.15 7.39
C PHE A 67 -0.03 8.14 6.89
N TRP A 68 -1.07 8.40 7.68
CA TRP A 68 -2.16 9.28 7.27
C TRP A 68 -2.73 10.08 8.44
N SER A 69 -3.33 11.21 8.06
CA SER A 69 -4.39 11.90 8.76
C SER A 69 -5.56 11.97 7.78
N GLN A 70 -6.60 11.17 8.00
CA GLN A 70 -7.74 11.07 7.09
C GLN A 70 -9.05 11.42 7.79
N PRO A 71 -10.09 11.92 7.09
CA PRO A 71 -11.40 12.11 7.68
C PRO A 71 -11.99 10.81 8.23
N LYS A 72 -12.76 10.90 9.31
CA LYS A 72 -13.35 9.72 9.95
C LYS A 72 -14.63 9.23 9.25
N THR A 73 -15.48 10.17 8.82
CA THR A 73 -16.76 9.90 8.14
C THR A 73 -17.01 10.99 7.11
N PHE A 74 -18.05 10.86 6.28
CA PHE A 74 -18.34 11.83 5.21
C PHE A 74 -18.83 13.20 5.73
N PHE A 75 -19.65 13.21 6.79
CA PHE A 75 -20.36 14.40 7.28
C PHE A 75 -19.70 15.07 8.49
N ASP A 76 -18.67 14.48 9.08
CA ASP A 76 -17.99 15.02 10.25
C ASP A 76 -16.72 15.80 9.87
N ASN A 77 -16.32 16.79 10.67
CA ASN A 77 -15.07 17.51 10.47
C ASN A 77 -13.85 16.81 11.11
N THR A 78 -14.07 15.74 11.88
CA THR A 78 -13.01 15.03 12.60
C THR A 78 -12.11 14.20 11.69
N LYS A 79 -10.85 14.07 12.14
CA LYS A 79 -9.81 13.28 11.47
C LYS A 79 -9.28 12.19 12.38
N ILE A 80 -8.75 11.14 11.77
CA ILE A 80 -8.08 10.04 12.44
C ILE A 80 -6.68 9.88 11.86
N ASN A 81 -5.70 9.86 12.76
CA ASN A 81 -4.33 9.56 12.41
C ASN A 81 -4.10 8.06 12.51
N GLY A 82 -3.32 7.52 11.59
CA GLY A 82 -2.95 6.12 11.60
C GLY A 82 -1.79 5.82 10.67
N GLY A 83 -1.46 4.55 10.62
CA GLY A 83 -0.45 4.05 9.72
C GLY A 83 -0.62 2.56 9.47
N GLN A 84 0.03 2.08 8.43
CA GLN A 84 0.07 0.70 8.01
C GLN A 84 1.51 0.31 7.71
N ILE A 85 1.86 -0.92 8.08
CA ILE A 85 2.99 -1.65 7.54
C ILE A 85 2.46 -2.82 6.73
N ASN A 86 3.04 -3.05 5.56
CA ASN A 86 2.84 -4.26 4.77
C ASN A 86 4.19 -4.92 4.51
N LEU A 87 4.25 -6.22 4.69
CA LEU A 87 5.39 -7.07 4.37
C LEU A 87 4.89 -8.16 3.42
N SER A 88 5.60 -8.37 2.31
CA SER A 88 5.38 -9.48 1.41
C SER A 88 6.65 -10.29 1.23
N ALA A 89 6.48 -11.58 0.99
CA ALA A 89 7.55 -12.46 0.55
C ALA A 89 7.05 -13.32 -0.61
N LYS A 90 7.86 -13.43 -1.64
CA LYS A 90 7.60 -14.21 -2.85
C LYS A 90 8.71 -15.22 -3.04
N TYR A 91 8.36 -16.47 -3.30
CA TYR A 91 9.28 -17.54 -3.63
C TYR A 91 9.04 -18.04 -5.05
N ASN A 92 10.06 -17.93 -5.90
CA ASN A 92 9.99 -18.39 -7.28
C ASN A 92 10.30 -19.90 -7.35
N PHE A 93 9.31 -20.75 -7.63
CA PHE A 93 9.49 -22.21 -7.72
C PHE A 93 10.19 -22.64 -9.02
N LYS A 94 9.81 -22.03 -10.13
CA LYS A 94 10.34 -22.16 -11.50
C LYS A 94 10.21 -20.79 -12.18
N ASN A 95 10.78 -20.62 -13.37
CA ASN A 95 10.75 -19.33 -14.09
C ASN A 95 9.32 -18.75 -14.20
N ASN A 96 8.29 -19.60 -14.32
CA ASN A 96 6.92 -19.16 -14.55
C ASN A 96 6.02 -19.21 -13.31
N PHE A 97 6.45 -19.77 -12.18
CA PHE A 97 5.61 -19.95 -11.00
C PHE A 97 6.24 -19.37 -9.75
N ALA A 98 5.46 -18.59 -9.01
CA ALA A 98 5.86 -18.10 -7.70
C ALA A 98 4.71 -18.25 -6.70
N GLY A 99 5.04 -18.55 -5.45
CA GLY A 99 4.12 -18.44 -4.32
C GLY A 99 4.39 -17.14 -3.60
N TYR A 100 3.36 -16.53 -3.02
CA TYR A 100 3.54 -15.35 -2.18
C TYR A 100 2.72 -15.41 -0.91
N VAL A 101 3.24 -14.74 0.11
CA VAL A 101 2.55 -14.43 1.36
C VAL A 101 2.70 -12.94 1.63
N SER A 102 1.64 -12.30 2.11
CA SER A 102 1.66 -10.90 2.52
C SER A 102 0.92 -10.75 3.84
N VAL A 103 1.53 -9.98 4.74
CA VAL A 103 0.96 -9.64 6.04
C VAL A 103 0.98 -8.13 6.17
N SER A 104 -0.18 -7.56 6.45
CA SER A 104 -0.30 -6.13 6.71
C SER A 104 -0.94 -5.87 8.06
N GLY A 105 -0.36 -4.94 8.80
CA GLY A 105 -0.90 -4.41 10.05
C GLY A 105 -1.21 -2.93 9.91
N LYS A 106 -2.37 -2.47 10.40
CA LYS A 106 -2.74 -1.06 10.48
C LYS A 106 -3.15 -0.67 11.90
N THR A 107 -3.02 0.61 12.24
CA THR A 107 -3.45 1.13 13.54
C THR A 107 -4.90 1.55 13.54
N LYS A 108 -5.25 2.68 12.91
CA LYS A 108 -6.61 3.24 12.88
C LYS A 108 -6.95 3.83 11.52
N GLY A 109 -8.19 3.63 11.09
CA GLY A 109 -8.71 4.20 9.85
C GLY A 109 -8.76 3.19 8.71
N TRP A 110 -8.95 3.72 7.51
CA TRP A 110 -9.10 2.97 6.28
C TRP A 110 -7.80 2.85 5.50
N THR A 111 -7.67 1.74 4.78
CA THR A 111 -6.59 1.48 3.84
C THR A 111 -7.17 0.76 2.61
N ILE A 112 -6.61 1.03 1.43
CA ILE A 112 -7.11 0.46 0.17
C ILE A 112 -7.01 -1.08 0.12
N SER A 113 -6.02 -1.65 0.80
CA SER A 113 -5.76 -3.09 0.88
C SER A 113 -6.50 -3.79 2.03
N ASN A 114 -7.12 -3.05 2.94
CA ASN A 114 -7.94 -3.59 4.02
C ASN A 114 -9.16 -2.67 4.26
N PRO A 115 -10.27 -2.92 3.54
CA PRO A 115 -11.49 -2.11 3.66
C PRO A 115 -12.19 -2.30 5.01
N TYR A 116 -11.87 -3.36 5.77
CA TYR A 116 -12.50 -3.62 7.07
C TYR A 116 -11.96 -2.63 8.11
N LEU A 117 -12.84 -1.78 8.62
CA LEU A 117 -12.50 -0.71 9.58
C LEU A 117 -12.10 -1.24 10.97
N LYS A 118 -12.43 -2.50 11.28
CA LYS A 118 -12.23 -3.12 12.61
C LYS A 118 -11.01 -4.02 12.70
N GLU A 119 -10.58 -4.62 11.60
CA GLU A 119 -9.47 -5.56 11.60
C GLU A 119 -8.15 -4.83 11.38
N ASN A 120 -7.26 -4.96 12.35
CA ASN A 120 -5.96 -4.29 12.34
C ASN A 120 -4.86 -5.13 11.69
N VAL A 121 -5.13 -6.38 11.36
CA VAL A 121 -4.19 -7.30 10.71
C VAL A 121 -4.91 -8.06 9.62
N SER A 122 -4.27 -8.20 8.47
CA SER A 122 -4.74 -9.04 7.36
C SER A 122 -3.58 -9.83 6.78
N MET A 123 -3.88 -11.05 6.35
CA MET A 123 -2.94 -11.96 5.72
C MET A 123 -3.50 -12.38 4.36
N GLN A 124 -2.63 -12.45 3.37
CA GLN A 124 -2.93 -12.90 2.02
C GLN A 124 -1.91 -13.96 1.61
N VAL A 125 -2.36 -15.00 0.94
CA VAL A 125 -1.52 -16.03 0.34
C VAL A 125 -1.99 -16.27 -1.08
N GLY A 126 -1.07 -16.56 -1.98
CA GLY A 126 -1.45 -16.85 -3.37
C GLY A 126 -0.32 -17.40 -4.21
N ILE A 127 -0.67 -17.67 -5.47
CA ILE A 127 0.23 -18.21 -6.47
C ILE A 127 0.17 -17.27 -7.68
N ASN A 128 1.33 -16.95 -8.23
CA ASN A 128 1.50 -16.18 -9.45
C ASN A 128 2.00 -17.12 -10.56
N TYR A 129 1.37 -17.03 -11.73
CA TYR A 129 1.81 -17.69 -12.96
C TYR A 129 2.11 -16.66 -14.05
N ASN A 130 3.37 -16.56 -14.46
CA ASN A 130 3.79 -15.69 -15.55
C ASN A 130 3.70 -16.44 -16.89
N LEU A 131 2.72 -16.04 -17.71
CA LEU A 131 2.41 -16.64 -19.01
C LEU A 131 3.49 -16.43 -20.08
N TRP A 132 4.35 -15.44 -19.90
CA TRP A 132 5.34 -15.02 -20.91
C TRP A 132 6.71 -14.94 -20.25
N TYR A 133 7.59 -15.85 -20.64
CA TYR A 133 9.02 -15.84 -20.35
C TYR A 133 9.77 -15.89 -21.68
#